data_AF-A0A0J7YP40-F1
#
_entry.id   AF-A0A0J7YP40-F1
#
_cell.length_a   1.000
_cell.length_b   1.000
_cell.length_c   1.000
_cell.angle_alpha   90.00
_cell.angle_beta   90.00
_cell.angle_gamma   90.00
#
_symmetry.space_group_name_H-M   'P 1'
#
loop_
_entity.id
_entity.type
_entity.pdbx_description
1 polymer ?
#
loop_
_entity_poly.entity_id
_entity_poly.type
_entity_poly.pdbx_seq_one_letter_code
_entity_poly.pdbx_strand_id
1 'polypeptide(L)'
;MMRFRGLPTSPSASPTRSADSSQSPSRGRLLDTSAFRWAIFFIALVVILFLPYTLAARLLKTMRFLNVQPMDMSRYCQRRYSNSTLELGDGSYFIALNLHNSDKVVPYIIPQIQRLVDILGSQRVFVSIYESGSVDSTGRWILLYRQYLQSNDIPHEIISDNRVRGRSQHRIDYLAT
;
A
#
# COMPACT_ATOMS: atom_id res chain seq x y z
N MET A 1 -7.29 -6.93 96.58
CA MET A 1 -8.00 -7.94 97.41
C MET A 1 -8.71 -8.91 96.47
N MET A 2 -8.25 -10.17 96.38
CA MET A 2 -8.96 -11.40 96.80
C MET A 2 -10.25 -11.69 96.00
N ARG A 3 -10.62 -12.86 95.48
CA ARG A 3 -10.26 -14.30 95.59
C ARG A 3 -10.99 -14.98 94.39
N PHE A 4 -10.37 -15.84 93.57
CA PHE A 4 -10.27 -17.31 93.67
C PHE A 4 -11.58 -18.15 93.75
N ARG A 5 -11.75 -19.00 92.71
CA ARG A 5 -12.13 -20.44 92.66
C ARG A 5 -13.46 -20.83 91.99
N GLY A 6 -13.35 -21.82 91.09
CA GLY A 6 -14.44 -22.73 90.73
C GLY A 6 -14.27 -23.52 89.41
N LEU A 7 -13.38 -24.51 89.36
CA LEU A 7 -13.55 -25.78 88.60
C LEU A 7 -14.12 -26.82 89.59
N PRO A 8 -14.64 -28.03 89.24
CA PRO A 8 -14.40 -28.87 88.03
C PRO A 8 -15.71 -29.45 87.42
N THR A 9 -15.74 -30.24 86.32
CA THR A 9 -15.54 -31.72 86.28
C THR A 9 -15.37 -32.25 84.85
N SER A 10 -14.35 -33.11 84.67
CA SER A 10 -14.13 -34.12 83.59
C SER A 10 -15.10 -35.33 83.78
N PRO A 11 -15.14 -36.43 82.96
CA PRO A 11 -14.14 -36.92 81.98
C PRO A 11 -14.68 -37.56 80.66
N SER A 12 -13.75 -37.90 79.75
CA SER A 12 -13.55 -39.28 79.22
C SER A 12 -13.53 -39.48 77.69
N ALA A 13 -12.46 -40.18 77.28
CA ALA A 13 -12.30 -41.11 76.14
C ALA A 13 -11.97 -40.58 74.72
N SER A 14 -10.70 -40.71 74.37
CA SER A 14 -10.09 -40.91 73.03
C SER A 14 -10.40 -42.34 72.49
N PRO A 15 -9.76 -42.89 71.41
CA PRO A 15 -9.21 -42.36 70.13
C PRO A 15 -9.56 -43.26 68.90
N THR A 16 -9.36 -42.81 67.65
CA THR A 16 -9.05 -43.64 66.44
C THR A 16 -8.79 -42.70 65.24
N ARG A 17 -7.56 -42.47 64.76
CA ARG A 17 -6.66 -43.29 63.91
C ARG A 17 -7.13 -43.47 62.45
N SER A 18 -6.51 -42.75 61.51
CA SER A 18 -6.11 -43.14 60.12
C SER A 18 -5.90 -41.84 59.31
N ALA A 19 -4.67 -41.45 58.98
CA ALA A 19 -3.87 -41.91 57.84
C ALA A 19 -4.41 -41.41 56.48
N ASP A 20 -3.62 -40.55 55.84
CA ASP A 20 -3.04 -40.77 54.50
C ASP A 20 -3.31 -39.71 53.39
N SER A 21 -2.22 -39.51 52.64
CA SER A 21 -2.11 -39.09 51.25
C SER A 21 -2.22 -37.60 50.87
N SER A 22 -1.02 -37.03 50.75
CA SER A 22 -0.60 -36.08 49.73
C SER A 22 -1.23 -36.30 48.34
N GLN A 23 -1.79 -35.24 47.74
CA GLN A 23 -1.84 -35.09 46.29
C GLN A 23 -1.39 -33.69 45.85
N SER A 24 -0.30 -33.69 45.08
CA SER A 24 0.33 -32.55 44.41
C SER A 24 -0.48 -32.11 43.18
N PRO A 25 -0.57 -30.81 42.86
CA PRO A 25 -1.14 -30.36 41.60
C PRO A 25 -0.07 -30.39 40.49
N SER A 26 -0.07 -31.44 39.68
CA SER A 26 0.71 -31.53 38.44
C SER A 26 0.15 -30.58 37.38
N ARG A 27 0.64 -29.34 37.36
CA ARG A 27 0.48 -28.40 36.23
C ARG A 27 1.46 -28.77 35.10
N GLY A 28 1.10 -29.78 34.31
CA GLY A 28 1.74 -30.09 33.04
C GLY A 28 0.73 -29.92 31.90
N ARG A 29 0.50 -28.68 31.47
CA ARG A 29 -0.33 -28.40 30.28
C ARG A 29 0.51 -28.75 29.05
N LEU A 30 0.48 -30.03 28.67
CA LEU A 30 1.03 -30.53 27.41
C LEU A 30 0.39 -29.73 26.27
N LEU A 31 1.19 -28.91 25.59
CA LEU A 31 0.82 -28.32 24.32
C LEU A 31 0.50 -29.48 23.38
N ASP A 32 -0.75 -29.55 22.93
CA ASP A 32 -1.22 -30.53 21.96
C ASP A 32 -0.43 -30.32 20.66
N THR A 33 0.60 -31.14 20.48
CA THR A 33 1.55 -31.07 19.36
C THR A 33 0.84 -31.30 18.03
N SER A 34 -0.34 -31.91 18.03
CA SER A 34 -1.16 -32.13 16.84
C SER A 34 -1.75 -30.81 16.33
N ALA A 35 -2.34 -30.00 17.20
CA ALA A 35 -2.94 -28.71 16.85
C ALA A 35 -1.88 -27.72 16.32
N PHE A 36 -0.69 -27.74 16.92
CA PHE A 36 0.44 -26.91 16.46
C PHE A 36 0.93 -27.32 15.06
N ARG A 37 0.99 -28.63 14.78
CA ARG A 37 1.36 -29.13 13.44
C ARG A 37 0.32 -28.73 12.40
N TRP A 38 -0.98 -28.85 12.70
CA TRP A 38 -2.05 -28.42 11.80
C TRP A 38 -2.02 -26.91 11.52
N ALA A 39 -1.71 -26.09 12.52
CA ALA A 39 -1.56 -24.64 12.33
C ALA A 39 -0.40 -24.29 11.39
N ILE A 40 0.75 -24.97 11.51
CA ILE A 40 1.88 -24.78 10.60
C ILE A 40 1.52 -25.19 9.18
N PHE A 41 0.87 -26.35 9.00
CA PHE A 41 0.42 -26.79 7.68
C PHE A 41 -0.56 -25.81 7.03
N PHE A 42 -1.49 -25.26 7.81
CA PHE A 42 -2.45 -24.27 7.33
C PHE A 42 -1.75 -22.97 6.90
N ILE A 43 -0.82 -22.46 7.70
CA ILE A 43 -0.04 -21.26 7.37
C ILE A 43 0.80 -21.51 6.11
N ALA A 44 1.49 -22.64 6.03
CA ALA A 44 2.29 -23.00 4.86
C ALA A 44 1.43 -23.11 3.60
N LEU A 45 0.24 -23.71 3.69
CA LEU A 45 -0.71 -23.81 2.57
C LEU A 45 -1.18 -22.43 2.11
N VAL A 46 -1.55 -21.55 3.04
CA VAL A 46 -1.96 -20.17 2.72
C VAL A 46 -0.82 -19.42 2.03
N VAL A 47 0.41 -19.51 2.54
CA VAL A 47 1.59 -18.87 1.93
C VAL A 47 1.85 -19.44 0.53
N ILE A 48 1.84 -20.77 0.36
CA ILE A 48 2.07 -21.43 -0.94
C ILE A 48 1.00 -21.05 -1.96
N LEU A 49 -0.25 -20.83 -1.54
CA LEU A 49 -1.33 -20.45 -2.46
C LEU A 49 -1.35 -18.94 -2.75
N PHE A 50 -1.13 -18.08 -1.75
CA PHE A 50 -1.24 -16.62 -1.90
C PHE A 50 0.04 -15.94 -2.39
N LEU A 51 1.22 -16.42 -1.98
CA LEU A 51 2.49 -15.79 -2.34
C LEU A 51 2.76 -15.82 -3.87
N PRO A 52 2.65 -16.96 -4.58
CA PRO A 52 2.86 -16.97 -6.03
C PRO A 52 1.78 -16.21 -6.79
N TYR A 53 0.53 -16.16 -6.28
CA TYR A 53 -0.53 -15.37 -6.90
C TYR A 53 -0.24 -13.87 -6.84
N THR A 54 0.19 -13.37 -5.68
CA THR A 54 0.55 -11.95 -5.50
C THR A 54 1.80 -11.58 -6.29
N LEU A 55 2.79 -12.47 -6.36
CA LEU A 55 4.03 -12.26 -7.11
C LEU A 55 3.78 -12.29 -8.62
N ALA A 56 2.97 -13.23 -9.11
CA ALA A 56 2.55 -13.30 -10.51
C ALA A 56 1.70 -12.08 -10.91
N ALA A 57 0.79 -11.61 -10.05
CA ALA A 57 0.01 -10.39 -10.30
C ALA A 57 0.89 -9.13 -10.37
N ARG A 58 1.92 -9.04 -9.53
CA ARG A 58 2.93 -7.97 -9.58
C ARG A 58 3.76 -8.03 -10.86
N LEU A 59 4.19 -9.22 -11.27
CA LEU A 59 4.93 -9.45 -12.51
C LEU A 59 4.10 -9.16 -13.77
N LEU A 60 2.82 -9.56 -13.80
CA LEU A 60 1.95 -9.28 -14.95
C LEU A 60 1.67 -7.78 -15.10
N LYS A 61 1.49 -7.06 -13.98
CA LYS A 61 1.33 -5.59 -13.99
C LYS A 61 2.57 -4.90 -14.56
N THR A 62 3.78 -5.34 -14.21
CA THR A 62 5.03 -4.79 -14.74
C THR A 62 5.21 -5.12 -16.22
N MET A 63 4.94 -6.35 -16.65
CA MET A 63 5.08 -6.78 -18.05
C MET A 63 4.13 -6.06 -19.01
N ARG A 64 2.90 -5.72 -18.58
CA ARG A 64 1.96 -4.94 -19.43
C ARG A 64 2.45 -3.52 -19.75
N PHE A 65 3.29 -2.93 -18.90
CA PHE A 65 3.88 -1.61 -19.15
C PHE A 65 5.10 -1.66 -20.08
N LEU A 66 5.79 -2.80 -20.18
CA LEU A 66 7.05 -2.94 -20.91
C LEU A 66 6.88 -3.16 -22.42
N ASN A 67 5.66 -3.45 -22.90
CA ASN A 67 5.43 -3.78 -24.32
C ASN A 67 5.06 -2.57 -25.20
N VAL A 68 5.24 -1.35 -24.69
CA VAL A 68 5.13 -0.13 -25.49
C VAL A 68 6.39 -0.03 -26.35
N GLN A 69 6.24 -0.21 -27.66
CA GLN A 69 7.35 -0.01 -28.59
C GLN A 69 7.89 1.41 -28.42
N PRO A 70 9.20 1.59 -28.17
CA PRO A 70 9.79 2.91 -28.05
C PRO A 70 9.67 3.60 -29.42
N MET A 71 8.78 4.58 -29.52
CA MET A 71 8.75 5.47 -30.68
C MET A 71 10.02 6.31 -30.65
N ASP A 72 10.76 6.34 -31.76
CA ASP A 72 11.96 7.18 -31.87
C ASP A 72 11.57 8.67 -31.85
N MET A 73 11.62 9.25 -30.66
CA MET A 73 11.30 10.66 -30.43
C MET A 73 12.39 11.61 -30.96
N SER A 74 13.56 11.12 -31.39
CA SER A 74 14.63 11.98 -31.93
C SER A 74 14.19 12.75 -33.17
N ARG A 75 13.24 12.20 -33.93
CA ARG A 75 12.67 12.86 -35.12
C ARG A 75 11.69 13.98 -34.79
N TYR A 76 11.03 13.93 -33.64
CA TYR A 76 10.00 14.89 -33.24
C TYR A 76 10.52 15.93 -32.23
N CYS A 77 11.47 15.53 -31.38
CA CYS A 77 12.14 16.39 -30.42
C CYS A 77 13.56 16.65 -30.90
N GLN A 78 13.71 17.58 -31.85
CA GLN A 78 15.04 18.12 -32.13
C GLN A 78 15.60 18.70 -30.82
N ARG A 79 16.76 18.20 -30.40
CA ARG A 79 17.43 18.62 -29.18
C ARG A 79 17.70 20.13 -29.31
N ARG A 80 16.87 20.95 -28.64
CA ARG A 80 16.95 22.42 -28.72
C ARG A 80 18.28 22.98 -28.23
N TYR A 81 19.02 22.19 -27.44
CA TYR A 81 20.36 22.50 -26.96
C TYR A 81 21.31 21.33 -27.29
N SER A 82 21.99 21.42 -28.43
CA SER A 82 22.86 20.33 -28.92
C SER A 82 24.07 20.04 -28.00
N ASN A 83 24.49 21.03 -27.20
CA ASN A 83 25.73 21.01 -26.43
C ASN A 83 25.52 21.07 -24.91
N SER A 84 24.27 20.96 -24.42
CA SER A 84 24.03 20.86 -22.98
C SER A 84 24.15 19.41 -22.54
N THR A 85 25.14 19.10 -21.70
CA THR A 85 25.10 17.90 -20.87
C THR A 85 23.89 18.05 -19.95
N LEU A 86 22.95 17.11 -20.00
CA LEU A 86 21.78 17.12 -19.12
C LEU A 86 22.27 16.68 -17.73
N GLU A 87 22.89 17.60 -16.99
CA GLU A 87 23.19 17.39 -15.58
C GLU A 87 21.88 17.52 -14.82
N LEU A 88 21.27 16.39 -14.48
CA LEU A 88 20.12 16.35 -13.60
C LEU A 88 20.58 16.79 -12.21
N GLY A 89 20.49 18.08 -11.91
CA GLY A 89 20.86 18.63 -10.61
C GLY A 89 20.07 17.99 -9.46
N ASP A 90 20.50 18.17 -8.22
CA ASP A 90 19.95 17.52 -7.01
C ASP A 90 18.57 18.05 -6.55
N GLY A 91 17.92 18.89 -7.35
CA GLY A 91 16.63 19.50 -7.04
C GLY A 91 15.42 18.56 -7.11
N SER A 92 14.27 19.07 -6.68
CA SER A 92 12.97 18.46 -6.91
C SER A 92 12.42 18.87 -8.28
N TYR A 93 11.64 18.00 -8.88
CA TYR A 93 11.07 18.13 -10.21
C TYR A 93 9.54 18.17 -10.13
N PHE A 94 8.94 19.09 -10.86
CA PHE A 94 7.50 19.22 -10.98
C PHE A 94 7.10 18.94 -12.43
N ILE A 95 6.28 17.91 -12.65
CA ILE A 95 5.79 17.51 -13.96
C ILE A 95 4.33 17.94 -14.05
N ALA A 96 4.01 18.85 -14.98
CA ALA A 96 2.67 19.39 -15.16
C ALA A 96 2.10 19.09 -16.55
N LEU A 97 0.86 18.60 -16.63
CA LEU A 97 0.17 18.34 -17.88
C LEU A 97 -1.28 18.86 -17.83
N ASN A 98 -1.69 19.54 -18.89
CA ASN A 98 -3.08 19.92 -19.13
C ASN A 98 -3.62 19.12 -20.33
N LEU A 99 -4.67 18.32 -20.13
CA LEU A 99 -5.20 17.39 -21.12
C LEU A 99 -6.66 17.71 -21.47
N HIS A 100 -6.99 17.58 -22.75
CA HIS A 100 -8.36 17.65 -23.26
C HIS A 100 -8.46 16.86 -24.55
N ASN A 101 -9.36 15.88 -24.62
CA ASN A 101 -9.56 15.02 -25.79
C ASN A 101 -8.25 14.50 -26.40
N SER A 102 -7.40 13.93 -25.54
CA SER A 102 -6.03 13.52 -25.83
C SER A 102 -5.85 11.99 -25.79
N ASP A 103 -6.92 11.22 -26.04
CA ASP A 103 -6.92 9.74 -25.96
C ASP A 103 -5.84 9.06 -26.82
N LYS A 104 -5.49 9.65 -27.96
CA LYS A 104 -4.44 9.14 -28.86
C LYS A 104 -3.03 9.33 -28.32
N VAL A 105 -2.82 10.28 -27.40
CA VAL A 105 -1.49 10.67 -26.90
C VAL A 105 -1.23 10.13 -25.51
N VAL A 106 -2.25 10.16 -24.64
CA VAL A 106 -2.13 9.80 -23.23
C VAL A 106 -1.56 8.38 -22.99
N PRO A 107 -1.94 7.33 -23.74
CA PRO A 107 -1.37 5.99 -23.58
C PRO A 107 0.14 5.93 -23.82
N TYR A 108 0.69 6.86 -24.61
CA TYR A 108 2.11 6.92 -24.93
C TYR A 108 2.88 7.81 -23.96
N ILE A 109 2.30 8.94 -23.54
CA ILE A 109 3.00 9.89 -22.65
C ILE A 109 3.10 9.38 -21.22
N ILE A 110 2.09 8.66 -20.71
CA ILE A 110 2.10 8.09 -19.35
C ILE A 110 3.34 7.20 -19.12
N PRO A 111 3.65 6.20 -19.96
CA PRO A 111 4.87 5.42 -19.83
C PRO A 111 6.17 6.25 -19.88
N GLN A 112 6.20 7.33 -20.66
CA GLN A 112 7.40 8.19 -20.73
C GLN A 112 7.57 9.02 -19.45
N ILE A 113 6.47 9.57 -18.90
CA ILE A 113 6.50 10.23 -17.59
C ILE A 113 6.95 9.25 -16.53
N GLN A 114 6.44 8.02 -16.56
CA GLN A 114 6.85 7.00 -15.60
C GLN A 114 8.34 6.70 -15.69
N ARG A 115 8.87 6.51 -16.91
CA ARG A 115 10.29 6.29 -17.12
C ARG A 115 11.14 7.46 -16.60
N LEU A 116 10.64 8.68 -16.77
CA LEU A 116 11.29 9.86 -16.22
C LEU A 116 11.27 9.85 -14.70
N VAL A 117 10.14 9.53 -14.06
CA VAL A 117 10.03 9.38 -12.61
C VAL A 117 11.02 8.33 -12.09
N ASP A 118 11.15 7.20 -12.79
CA ASP A 118 12.07 6.12 -12.41
C ASP A 118 13.55 6.57 -12.48
N ILE A 119 13.90 7.42 -13.45
CA ILE A 119 15.26 7.98 -13.60
C ILE A 119 15.53 9.06 -12.54
N LEU A 120 14.56 9.93 -12.26
CA LEU A 120 14.67 11.04 -11.32
C LEU A 120 14.59 10.61 -9.84
N GLY A 121 13.94 9.47 -9.60
CA GLY A 121 13.58 8.98 -8.27
C GLY A 121 12.24 9.57 -7.80
N SER A 122 11.32 8.72 -7.37
CA SER A 122 9.96 9.09 -6.98
C SER A 122 9.88 10.16 -5.88
N GLN A 123 10.81 10.16 -4.93
CA GLN A 123 10.84 11.13 -3.82
C GLN A 123 11.13 12.56 -4.25
N ARG A 124 11.73 12.73 -5.43
CA ARG A 124 12.13 14.03 -5.98
C ARG A 124 11.15 14.54 -7.02
N VAL A 125 10.06 13.82 -7.29
CA VAL A 125 9.12 14.17 -8.35
C VAL A 125 7.74 14.40 -7.77
N PHE A 126 7.09 15.47 -8.23
CA PHE A 126 5.66 15.68 -8.05
C PHE A 126 4.98 15.73 -9.42
N VAL A 127 3.90 14.97 -9.59
CA VAL A 127 3.14 14.90 -10.85
C VAL A 127 1.80 15.61 -10.70
N SER A 128 1.58 16.68 -11.45
CA SER A 128 0.32 17.42 -11.53
C SER A 128 -0.33 17.24 -12.90
N ILE A 129 -1.56 16.73 -12.96
CA ILE A 129 -2.30 16.58 -14.22
C ILE A 129 -3.70 17.18 -14.06
N TYR A 130 -4.03 18.15 -14.90
CA TYR A 130 -5.37 18.68 -15.01
C TYR A 130 -6.00 18.23 -16.33
N GLU A 131 -7.22 17.70 -16.26
CA GLU A 131 -8.00 17.26 -17.41
C GLU A 131 -9.32 18.01 -17.44
N SER A 132 -9.64 18.58 -18.60
CA SER A 132 -10.67 19.60 -18.74
C SER A 132 -11.90 19.12 -19.51
N GLY A 133 -12.68 18.20 -18.95
CA GLY A 133 -13.99 17.81 -19.51
C GLY A 133 -13.91 17.08 -20.85
N SER A 134 -12.98 16.14 -20.98
CA SER A 134 -12.81 15.32 -22.19
C SER A 134 -14.01 14.40 -22.37
N VAL A 135 -14.43 14.26 -23.62
CA VAL A 135 -15.53 13.36 -24.02
C VAL A 135 -15.02 12.00 -24.53
N ASP A 136 -13.70 11.86 -24.65
CA ASP A 136 -13.03 10.64 -25.08
C ASP A 136 -12.50 9.83 -23.87
N SER A 137 -11.61 8.86 -24.13
CA SER A 137 -11.05 8.01 -23.07
C SER A 137 -9.96 8.69 -22.20
N THR A 138 -9.63 9.97 -22.42
CA THR A 138 -8.58 10.70 -21.69
C THR A 138 -8.78 10.63 -20.17
N GLY A 139 -9.98 10.96 -19.69
CA GLY A 139 -10.31 10.93 -18.26
C GLY A 139 -10.09 9.54 -17.65
N ARG A 140 -10.45 8.48 -18.38
CA ARG A 140 -10.24 7.10 -17.92
C ARG A 140 -8.76 6.75 -17.80
N TRP A 141 -7.94 7.18 -18.75
CA TRP A 141 -6.50 6.92 -18.72
C TRP A 141 -5.81 7.61 -17.54
N ILE A 142 -6.13 8.87 -17.27
CA ILE A 142 -5.50 9.59 -16.16
C ILE A 142 -5.95 9.06 -14.79
N LEU A 143 -7.19 8.56 -14.68
CA LEU A 143 -7.66 7.90 -13.45
C LEU A 143 -6.92 6.59 -13.19
N LEU A 144 -6.66 5.80 -14.23
CA LEU A 144 -5.80 4.62 -14.13
C LEU A 144 -4.38 5.00 -13.71
N TYR A 145 -3.84 6.10 -14.25
CA TYR A 145 -2.52 6.57 -13.86
C TYR A 145 -2.48 7.09 -12.42
N ARG A 146 -3.52 7.77 -11.94
CA ARG A 146 -3.66 8.17 -10.53
C ARG A 146 -3.52 6.97 -9.60
N GLN A 147 -4.25 5.89 -9.88
CA GLN A 147 -4.18 4.66 -9.08
C GLN A 147 -2.76 4.08 -9.08
N TYR A 148 -2.08 4.13 -10.23
CA TYR A 148 -0.70 3.69 -10.33
C TYR A 148 0.23 4.55 -9.45
N LEU A 149 0.17 5.88 -9.57
CA LEU A 149 1.00 6.81 -8.79
C LEU A 149 0.78 6.63 -7.28
N GLN A 150 -0.49 6.50 -6.88
CA GLN A 150 -0.87 6.23 -5.49
C GLN A 150 -0.33 4.89 -5.00
N SER A 151 -0.36 3.83 -5.81
CA SER A 151 0.12 2.50 -5.42
C SER A 151 1.65 2.40 -5.28
N ASN A 152 2.38 3.38 -5.80
CA ASN A 152 3.84 3.47 -5.75
C ASN A 152 4.34 4.63 -4.88
N ASP A 153 3.45 5.24 -4.07
CA ASP A 153 3.76 6.36 -3.17
C ASP A 153 4.46 7.54 -3.88
N ILE A 154 4.09 7.79 -5.15
CA ILE A 154 4.61 8.92 -5.92
C ILE A 154 3.75 10.16 -5.60
N PRO A 155 4.33 11.29 -5.15
CA PRO A 155 3.60 12.52 -4.90
C PRO A 155 2.89 13.02 -6.16
N HIS A 156 1.57 13.24 -6.07
CA HIS A 156 0.79 13.65 -7.23
C HIS A 156 -0.49 14.40 -6.87
N GLU A 157 -0.97 15.18 -7.83
CA GLU A 157 -2.31 15.76 -7.86
C GLU A 157 -2.86 15.59 -9.27
N ILE A 158 -3.95 14.84 -9.39
CA ILE A 158 -4.64 14.69 -10.67
C ILE A 158 -6.04 15.23 -10.48
N ILE A 159 -6.47 16.11 -11.36
CA ILE A 159 -7.82 16.68 -11.38
C ILE A 159 -8.44 16.32 -12.72
N SER A 160 -9.64 15.74 -12.69
CA SER A 160 -10.46 15.50 -13.87
C SER A 160 -11.75 16.25 -13.63
N ASP A 161 -11.92 17.31 -14.41
CA ASP A 161 -13.09 18.16 -14.33
C ASP A 161 -14.12 17.69 -15.35
N ASN A 162 -15.39 17.64 -14.95
CA ASN A 162 -16.51 17.35 -15.86
C ASN A 162 -17.13 18.65 -16.41
N ARG A 163 -16.60 19.82 -16.04
CA ARG A 163 -17.06 21.10 -16.59
C ARG A 163 -16.76 21.14 -18.08
N VAL A 164 -17.75 21.62 -18.82
CA VAL A 164 -17.65 21.83 -20.26
C VAL A 164 -17.45 23.32 -20.49
N ARG A 165 -16.33 23.68 -21.14
CA ARG A 165 -16.05 25.06 -21.53
C ARG A 165 -17.19 25.60 -22.41
N GLY A 166 -17.77 26.74 -22.05
CA GLY A 166 -18.75 27.43 -22.88
C GLY A 166 -18.14 27.85 -24.23
N ARG A 167 -18.92 27.77 -25.33
CA ARG A 167 -18.42 28.04 -26.69
C ARG A 167 -17.77 29.42 -26.86
N SER A 168 -18.18 30.42 -26.08
CA SER A 168 -17.68 31.79 -26.11
C SER A 168 -16.53 32.07 -25.13
N GLN A 169 -16.18 31.12 -24.25
CA GLN A 169 -15.17 31.34 -23.21
C GLN A 169 -13.76 31.05 -23.74
N HIS A 170 -12.82 31.96 -23.50
CA HIS A 170 -11.43 31.77 -23.91
C HIS A 170 -10.78 30.62 -23.11
N ARG A 171 -9.91 29.83 -23.75
CA ARG A 171 -9.32 28.62 -23.12
C ARG A 171 -8.45 28.97 -21.91
N ILE A 172 -7.75 30.10 -21.95
CA ILE A 172 -6.88 30.53 -20.85
C ILE A 172 -7.73 30.88 -19.63
N ASP A 173 -8.74 31.73 -19.82
CA ASP A 173 -9.64 32.15 -18.73
C ASP A 173 -10.35 30.96 -18.08
N TYR A 174 -10.79 30.01 -18.90
CA TYR A 174 -11.42 28.79 -18.41
C TYR A 174 -10.51 27.94 -17.49
N LEU A 175 -9.21 27.90 -17.78
CA LEU A 175 -8.24 27.14 -16.99
C LEU A 175 -7.70 27.89 -15.76
N ALA A 176 -7.94 29.20 -15.68
CA ALA A 176 -7.46 30.06 -14.60
C ALA A 176 -8.50 30.30 -13.48
N THR A 177 -9.70 29.73 -13.62
CA THR A 177 -10.85 29.95 -12.71
C THR A 177 -11.11 28.72 -11.86
#